data_AF-A0A016TU85-F1
#
_entry.id   AF-A0A016TU85-F1
#
_cell.length_a   1.000
_cell.length_b   1.000
_cell.length_c   1.000
_cell.angle_alpha   90.00
_cell.angle_beta   90.00
_cell.angle_gamma   90.00
#
_symmetry.space_group_name_H-M   'P 1'
#
loop_
_entity.id
_entity.type
_entity.pdbx_description
1 polymer ?
#
loop_
_entity_poly.entity_id
_entity_poly.type
_entity_poly.pdbx_seq_one_letter_code
_entity_poly.pdbx_strand_id
1 'polypeptide(L)'
;MRWKSKKGRDEKERNHWVRALESVIRECGGYRKAPKNKENASEALKHKIVEADQHLSDIILQVRGLESLKEHASEKERKNVEELITSSNKLLDTVKHAIILLQMARNKIEIPDDVRKEDKENVNHGSEGAGDVPDKHSRTSVSRRHPNLRFTNRPVRLVTRLLTSITIDTRRRQSQQ
;
A
#
# COMPACT_ATOMS: atom_id res chain seq x y z
N MET A 1 19.06 40.95 -56.21
CA MET A 1 17.93 40.10 -55.75
C MET A 1 17.85 40.17 -54.23
N ARG A 2 16.71 40.59 -53.67
CA ARG A 2 16.51 40.80 -52.22
C ARG A 2 15.82 39.58 -51.63
N TRP A 3 16.53 38.81 -50.81
CA TRP A 3 15.93 37.75 -50.02
C TRP A 3 15.01 38.38 -48.97
N LYS A 4 13.69 38.27 -49.15
CA LYS A 4 12.73 38.59 -48.10
C LYS A 4 12.59 37.36 -47.20
N SER A 5 13.20 37.38 -46.02
CA SER A 5 12.93 36.38 -44.98
C SER A 5 11.44 36.41 -44.63
N LYS A 6 10.70 35.32 -44.89
CA LYS A 6 9.29 35.14 -44.49
C LYS A 6 9.18 34.91 -42.97
N LYS A 7 9.79 35.79 -42.16
CA LYS A 7 9.99 35.60 -40.72
C LYS A 7 8.69 35.39 -39.93
N GLY A 8 7.56 35.95 -40.38
CA GLY A 8 6.28 35.87 -39.67
C GLY A 8 5.41 34.63 -39.98
N ARG A 9 5.59 33.99 -41.15
CA ARG A 9 4.81 32.79 -41.50
C ARG A 9 5.38 31.56 -40.79
N ASP A 10 6.71 31.45 -40.83
CA ASP A 10 7.46 30.39 -40.18
C ASP A 10 7.38 30.50 -38.65
N GLU A 11 7.26 31.71 -38.10
CA GLU A 11 7.11 31.91 -36.65
C GLU A 11 5.77 31.43 -36.10
N LYS A 12 4.66 31.78 -36.77
CA LYS A 12 3.34 31.33 -36.33
C LYS A 12 3.21 29.81 -36.43
N GLU A 13 3.72 29.24 -37.52
CA GLU A 13 3.75 27.79 -37.75
C GLU A 13 4.65 27.09 -36.72
N ARG A 14 5.87 27.60 -36.48
CA ARG A 14 6.77 27.11 -35.44
C ARG A 14 6.10 27.13 -34.06
N ASN A 15 5.48 28.25 -33.68
CA ASN A 15 4.80 28.37 -32.39
C ASN A 15 3.60 27.41 -32.28
N HIS A 16 2.89 27.16 -33.39
CA HIS A 16 1.84 26.14 -33.44
C HIS A 16 2.40 24.74 -33.19
N TRP A 17 3.46 24.35 -33.90
CA TRP A 17 4.12 23.06 -33.71
C TRP A 17 4.71 22.91 -32.31
N VAL A 18 5.36 23.95 -31.77
CA VAL A 18 5.88 23.95 -30.39
C VAL A 18 4.76 23.71 -29.39
N ARG A 19 3.64 24.43 -29.48
CA ARG A 19 2.49 24.24 -28.57
C ARG A 19 1.86 22.86 -28.72
N ALA A 20 1.75 22.34 -29.94
CA ALA A 20 1.22 21.00 -30.19
C ALA A 20 2.14 19.93 -29.57
N LEU A 21 3.45 20.05 -29.79
CA LEU A 21 4.45 19.14 -29.24
C LEU A 21 4.52 19.23 -27.71
N GLU A 22 4.50 20.43 -27.13
CA GLU A 22 4.40 20.62 -25.68
C GLU A 22 3.14 19.98 -25.09
N SER A 23 2.03 20.02 -25.83
CA SER A 23 0.79 19.34 -25.44
C SER A 23 0.94 17.83 -25.45
N VAL A 24 1.51 17.28 -26.52
CA VAL A 24 1.78 15.84 -26.64
C VAL A 24 2.79 15.38 -25.59
N ILE A 25 3.88 16.11 -25.36
CA ILE A 25 4.87 15.79 -24.33
C ILE A 25 4.24 15.85 -22.94
N ARG A 26 3.36 16.82 -22.66
CA ARG A 26 2.64 16.91 -21.39
C ARG A 26 1.64 15.77 -21.21
N GLU A 27 1.03 15.29 -22.30
CA GLU A 27 0.07 14.18 -22.30
C GLU A 27 0.75 12.82 -22.22
N CYS A 28 1.83 12.60 -22.98
CA CYS A 28 2.62 11.37 -23.03
C CYS A 28 3.63 11.26 -21.88
N GLY A 29 4.21 12.38 -21.45
CA GLY A 29 5.33 12.44 -20.51
C GLY A 29 4.95 12.18 -19.05
N GLY A 30 3.72 11.78 -18.75
CA GLY A 30 3.32 11.37 -17.41
C GLY A 30 3.36 12.48 -16.33
N TYR A 31 3.67 13.74 -16.70
CA TYR A 31 3.64 14.91 -15.82
C TYR A 31 2.23 15.29 -15.33
N ARG A 32 1.20 14.54 -15.75
CA ARG A 32 -0.09 14.55 -15.06
C ARG A 32 0.18 14.17 -13.61
N LYS A 33 0.12 15.16 -12.71
CA LYS A 33 -0.16 14.96 -11.28
C LYS A 33 -1.08 13.75 -11.18
N ALA A 34 -0.66 12.73 -10.44
CA ALA A 34 -1.34 11.44 -10.37
C ALA A 34 -2.85 11.65 -10.41
N PRO A 35 -3.58 10.94 -11.29
CA PRO A 35 -4.95 11.28 -11.61
C PRO A 35 -5.79 11.40 -10.34
N LYS A 36 -6.84 12.22 -10.41
CA LYS A 36 -7.93 12.36 -9.41
C LYS A 36 -8.41 11.03 -8.79
N ASN A 37 -8.07 9.90 -9.41
CA ASN A 37 -8.08 8.55 -8.85
C ASN A 37 -7.40 8.35 -7.48
N LYS A 38 -6.40 9.14 -7.06
CA LYS A 38 -5.81 8.96 -5.71
C LYS A 38 -6.79 9.37 -4.61
N GLU A 39 -7.52 10.47 -4.82
CA GLU A 39 -8.60 10.92 -3.94
C GLU A 39 -9.72 9.86 -3.93
N ASN A 40 -10.13 9.39 -5.11
CA ASN A 40 -11.09 8.30 -5.24
C ASN A 40 -10.64 6.99 -4.56
N ALA A 41 -9.34 6.66 -4.60
CA ALA A 41 -8.81 5.44 -3.99
C ALA A 41 -8.74 5.55 -2.46
N SER A 42 -8.36 6.72 -1.93
CA SER A 42 -8.43 6.97 -0.49
C SER A 42 -9.87 6.89 0.03
N GLU A 43 -10.81 7.51 -0.68
CA GLU A 43 -12.24 7.44 -0.34
C GLU A 43 -12.80 6.02 -0.45
N ALA A 44 -12.45 5.27 -1.50
CA ALA A 44 -12.84 3.87 -1.64
C ALA A 44 -12.30 3.01 -0.49
N LEU A 45 -11.06 3.25 -0.04
CA LEU A 45 -10.50 2.56 1.12
C LEU A 45 -11.19 2.96 2.42
N LYS A 46 -11.54 4.24 2.63
CA LYS A 46 -12.33 4.67 3.78
C LYS A 46 -13.69 3.96 3.81
N HIS A 47 -14.37 3.89 2.67
CA HIS A 47 -15.65 3.19 2.56
C HIS A 47 -15.49 1.69 2.91
N LYS A 48 -14.45 1.04 2.39
CA LYS A 48 -14.17 -0.37 2.70
C LYS A 48 -13.80 -0.64 4.16
N ILE A 49 -13.15 0.31 4.84
CA ILE A 49 -12.90 0.21 6.28
C ILE A 49 -14.22 0.24 7.04
N VAL A 50 -15.10 1.21 6.74
CA VAL A 50 -16.42 1.31 7.38
C VAL A 50 -17.28 0.08 7.14
N GLU A 51 -17.29 -0.44 5.90
CA GLU A 51 -17.99 -1.68 5.56
C GLU A 51 -17.45 -2.88 6.36
N ALA A 52 -16.13 -3.01 6.48
CA ALA A 52 -15.52 -4.07 7.27
C ALA A 52 -15.80 -3.93 8.79
N ASP A 53 -15.85 -2.71 9.32
CA ASP A 53 -16.23 -2.44 10.71
C ASP A 53 -17.70 -2.79 10.98
N GLN A 54 -18.60 -2.55 10.01
CA GLN A 54 -19.99 -3.00 10.09
C GLN A 54 -20.07 -4.53 10.13
N HIS A 55 -19.39 -5.21 9.20
CA HIS A 55 -19.34 -6.68 9.20
C HIS A 55 -18.76 -7.23 10.52
N LEU A 56 -17.73 -6.59 11.07
CA LEU A 56 -17.16 -6.97 12.36
C LEU A 56 -18.21 -6.87 13.49
N SER A 57 -18.97 -5.79 13.51
CA SER A 57 -20.04 -5.57 14.48
C SER A 57 -21.15 -6.63 14.35
N ASP A 58 -21.55 -6.96 13.12
CA ASP A 58 -22.57 -7.98 12.86
C ASP A 58 -22.11 -9.36 13.32
N ILE A 59 -20.85 -9.72 13.06
CA ILE A 59 -20.27 -11.00 13.52
C ILE A 59 -20.23 -11.05 15.05
N ILE A 60 -19.88 -9.95 15.73
CA ILE A 60 -19.90 -9.89 17.21
C ILE A 60 -21.32 -10.17 17.74
N LEU A 61 -22.34 -9.57 17.13
CA LEU A 61 -23.73 -9.80 17.52
C LEU A 61 -24.15 -11.25 17.28
N GLN A 62 -23.76 -11.84 16.15
CA GLN A 62 -24.04 -13.24 15.84
C GLN A 62 -23.34 -14.19 16.82
N VAL A 63 -22.08 -13.95 17.17
CA VAL A 63 -21.34 -14.76 18.16
C VAL A 63 -22.05 -14.71 19.52
N ARG A 64 -22.46 -13.53 19.98
CA ARG A 64 -23.24 -13.38 21.22
C ARG A 64 -24.57 -14.13 21.16
N GLY A 65 -25.26 -14.10 20.01
CA GLY A 65 -26.47 -14.87 19.78
C GLY A 65 -26.23 -16.38 19.86
N LEU A 66 -25.12 -16.86 19.30
CA LEU A 66 -24.73 -18.27 19.38
C LEU A 66 -24.34 -18.68 20.81
N GLU A 67 -23.65 -17.81 21.55
CA GLU A 67 -23.31 -18.03 22.95
C GLU A 67 -24.56 -18.19 23.81
N SER A 68 -25.55 -17.31 23.65
CA SER A 68 -26.84 -17.43 24.33
C SER A 68 -27.62 -18.68 23.90
N LEU A 69 -27.61 -19.02 22.60
CA LEU A 69 -28.24 -20.24 22.11
C LEU A 69 -27.59 -21.49 22.73
N LYS A 70 -26.28 -21.48 22.94
CA LYS A 70 -25.53 -22.59 23.55
C LYS A 70 -26.03 -22.91 24.96
N GLU A 71 -26.45 -21.89 25.72
CA GLU A 71 -26.96 -22.06 27.09
C GLU A 71 -28.30 -22.80 27.14
N HIS A 72 -29.06 -22.78 26.05
CA HIS A 72 -30.39 -23.38 25.94
C HIS A 72 -30.45 -24.61 25.00
N ALA A 73 -29.33 -24.96 24.36
CA ALA A 73 -29.25 -26.04 23.39
C ALA A 73 -29.16 -27.43 24.07
N SER A 74 -29.71 -28.45 23.40
CA SER A 74 -29.53 -29.85 23.81
C SER A 74 -28.05 -30.27 23.69
N GLU A 75 -27.60 -31.27 24.45
CA GLU A 75 -26.20 -31.74 24.41
C GLU A 75 -25.72 -32.10 22.99
N LYS A 76 -26.61 -32.65 22.15
CA LYS A 76 -26.32 -32.98 20.75
C LYS A 76 -26.10 -31.73 19.89
N GLU A 77 -26.85 -30.66 20.14
CA GLU A 77 -26.78 -29.39 19.40
C GLU A 77 -25.64 -28.51 19.92
N ARG A 78 -25.32 -28.62 21.21
CA ARG A 78 -24.30 -27.83 21.89
C ARG A 78 -22.93 -27.97 21.24
N LYS A 79 -22.55 -29.18 20.81
CA LYS A 79 -21.31 -29.41 20.06
C LYS A 79 -21.27 -28.64 18.74
N ASN A 80 -22.36 -28.66 17.97
CA ASN A 80 -22.44 -27.93 16.70
C ASN A 80 -22.37 -26.41 16.93
N VAL A 81 -23.04 -25.91 17.98
CA VAL A 81 -23.00 -24.49 18.35
C VAL A 81 -21.59 -24.08 18.79
N GLU A 82 -20.88 -24.92 19.54
CA GLU A 82 -19.48 -24.67 19.95
C GLU A 82 -18.53 -24.59 18.73
N GLU A 83 -18.71 -25.49 17.75
CA GLU A 83 -17.96 -25.48 16.50
C GLU A 83 -18.24 -24.20 15.68
N LEU A 84 -19.51 -23.78 15.61
CA LEU A 84 -19.91 -22.52 14.97
C LEU A 84 -19.31 -21.30 15.67
N ILE A 85 -19.37 -21.21 17.00
CA ILE A 85 -18.74 -20.14 17.78
C ILE A 85 -17.24 -20.09 17.49
N THR A 86 -16.57 -21.24 17.51
CA THR A 86 -15.14 -21.34 17.19
C THR A 86 -14.83 -20.86 15.78
N SER A 87 -15.63 -21.26 14.80
CA SER A 87 -15.48 -20.81 13.40
C SER A 87 -15.73 -19.31 13.25
N SER A 88 -16.79 -18.79 13.88
CA SER A 88 -17.13 -17.36 13.87
C SER A 88 -16.06 -16.50 14.54
N ASN A 89 -15.42 -16.98 15.61
CA ASN A 89 -14.29 -16.30 16.23
C ASN A 89 -13.06 -16.23 15.32
N LYS A 90 -12.78 -17.28 14.54
CA LYS A 90 -11.72 -17.23 13.51
C LYS A 90 -12.04 -16.23 12.40
N LEU A 91 -13.31 -16.16 11.99
CA LEU A 91 -13.77 -15.16 11.02
C LEU A 91 -13.62 -13.74 11.59
N LEU A 92 -14.01 -13.52 12.85
CA LEU A 92 -13.83 -12.27 13.57
C LEU A 92 -12.38 -11.78 13.52
N ASP A 93 -11.41 -12.65 13.84
CA ASP A 93 -9.99 -12.32 13.77
C ASP A 93 -9.51 -12.04 12.34
N THR A 94 -10.05 -12.75 11.36
CA THR A 94 -9.75 -12.50 9.95
C THR A 94 -10.23 -11.11 9.52
N VAL A 95 -11.43 -10.70 9.93
CA VAL A 95 -11.97 -9.37 9.63
C VAL A 95 -11.19 -8.27 10.35
N LYS A 96 -10.82 -8.46 11.63
CA LYS A 96 -9.91 -7.53 12.35
C LYS A 96 -8.60 -7.32 11.58
N HIS A 97 -7.98 -8.40 11.10
CA HIS A 97 -6.76 -8.29 10.30
C HIS A 97 -6.99 -7.58 8.96
N ALA A 98 -8.11 -7.83 8.29
CA ALA A 98 -8.46 -7.13 7.06
C ALA A 98 -8.59 -5.61 7.27
N ILE A 99 -9.23 -5.19 8.36
CA ILE A 99 -9.35 -3.77 8.73
C ILE A 99 -7.96 -3.14 8.92
N ILE A 100 -7.06 -3.80 9.65
CA ILE A 100 -5.67 -3.33 9.83
C ILE A 100 -4.97 -3.16 8.47
N LEU A 101 -5.11 -4.14 7.57
CA LEU A 101 -4.50 -4.06 6.24
C LEU A 101 -5.07 -2.91 5.40
N LEU A 102 -6.39 -2.67 5.46
CA LEU A 102 -7.05 -1.56 4.78
C LEU A 102 -6.57 -0.21 5.33
N GLN A 103 -6.48 -0.07 6.65
CA GLN A 103 -5.94 1.13 7.30
C GLN A 103 -4.47 1.36 6.91
N MET A 104 -3.64 0.33 6.93
CA MET A 104 -2.25 0.40 6.48
C MET A 104 -2.14 0.82 5.01
N ALA A 105 -3.00 0.28 4.13
CA ALA A 105 -3.02 0.64 2.72
C ALA A 105 -3.42 2.11 2.52
N ARG A 106 -4.44 2.58 3.24
CA ARG A 106 -4.89 3.98 3.23
C ARG A 106 -3.78 4.92 3.67
N ASN A 107 -3.12 4.63 4.79
CA ASN A 107 -2.03 5.46 5.33
C ASN A 107 -0.86 5.60 4.32
N LYS A 108 -0.58 4.56 3.52
CA LYS A 108 0.46 4.62 2.48
C LYS A 108 0.11 5.54 1.30
N ILE A 109 -1.18 5.75 1.02
CA ILE A 109 -1.64 6.60 -0.09
C ILE A 109 -1.78 8.05 0.36
N GLU A 110 -2.11 8.29 1.63
CA GLU A 110 -2.25 9.63 2.20
C GLU A 110 -0.90 10.33 2.47
N ILE A 111 0.19 9.58 2.68
CA ILE A 111 1.55 10.15 2.83
C ILE A 111 2.17 10.38 1.44
N PRO A 112 2.46 11.63 1.03
CA PRO A 112 3.12 11.89 -0.25
C PRO A 112 4.56 11.37 -0.26
N ASP A 113 4.98 10.75 -1.38
CA ASP A 113 6.35 10.24 -1.59
C ASP A 113 7.46 11.33 -1.49
N ASP A 114 7.11 12.62 -1.44
CA ASP A 114 8.04 13.76 -1.44
C ASP A 114 8.81 13.95 -0.11
N VAL A 115 8.46 13.20 0.96
CA VAL A 115 9.19 13.23 2.25
C VAL A 115 10.26 12.13 2.35
N ARG A 116 10.40 11.25 1.35
CA ARG A 116 11.52 10.28 1.27
C ARG A 116 12.71 10.87 0.48
N LYS A 117 13.22 12.03 0.90
CA LYS A 117 14.51 12.52 0.41
C LYS A 117 15.65 11.97 1.29
N GLU A 118 16.34 10.99 0.71
CA GLU A 118 17.81 10.85 0.70
C GLU A 118 18.60 11.11 1.99
N ASP A 119 18.69 10.10 2.85
CA ASP A 119 19.89 9.89 3.67
C ASP A 119 20.81 8.91 2.93
N LYS A 120 21.46 9.38 1.87
CA LYS A 120 22.58 8.65 1.23
C LYS A 120 23.81 9.54 1.14
N GLU A 121 24.75 9.20 2.04
CA GLU A 121 26.20 9.21 1.81
C GLU A 121 26.85 10.54 1.42
N ASN A 122 27.32 11.29 2.43
CA ASN A 122 28.53 12.10 2.27
C ASN A 122 29.78 11.21 2.47
N VAL A 123 30.12 10.42 1.45
CA VAL A 123 31.45 9.79 1.40
C VAL A 123 32.48 10.93 1.23
N ASN A 124 33.05 11.36 2.34
CA ASN A 124 34.16 12.31 2.38
C ASN A 124 35.40 11.58 1.85
N HIS A 125 35.78 11.87 0.60
CA HIS A 125 37.07 11.46 0.06
C HIS A 125 38.19 12.22 0.79
N GLY A 126 39.01 11.46 1.51
CA GLY A 126 40.17 11.97 2.22
C GLY A 126 41.21 12.57 1.29
N SER A 127 41.91 13.57 1.81
CA SER A 127 43.25 13.93 1.39
C SER A 127 44.14 13.98 2.61
N GLU A 128 45.30 13.35 2.46
CA GLU A 128 46.28 12.97 3.46
C GLU A 128 46.96 14.15 4.16
N GLY A 129 47.34 13.94 5.42
CA GLY A 129 48.20 14.83 6.19
C GLY A 129 48.77 14.06 7.39
N ALA A 130 50.03 13.65 7.26
CA ALA A 130 50.78 12.85 8.22
C ALA A 130 51.07 13.58 9.55
N GLY A 131 51.15 12.83 10.65
CA GLY A 131 51.64 13.32 11.94
C GLY A 131 51.49 12.28 13.05
N ASP A 132 52.62 11.70 13.45
CA ASP A 132 52.81 10.71 14.50
C ASP A 132 52.44 11.17 15.93
N VAL A 133 52.21 10.15 16.78
CA VAL A 133 52.54 9.99 18.23
C VAL A 133 51.31 9.55 19.06
N PRO A 134 51.42 8.44 19.85
CA PRO A 134 50.31 7.84 20.56
C PRO A 134 50.18 8.40 21.99
N ASP A 135 48.96 8.62 22.45
CA ASP A 135 48.70 8.78 23.89
C ASP A 135 47.45 8.01 24.34
N LYS A 136 47.62 7.34 25.47
CA LYS A 136 46.69 6.41 26.10
C LYS A 136 45.71 7.20 26.96
N HIS A 137 44.42 7.17 26.65
CA HIS A 137 43.40 7.30 27.70
C HIS A 137 42.16 6.45 27.43
N SER A 138 41.99 5.47 28.32
CA SER A 138 40.83 4.61 28.50
C SER A 138 39.56 5.44 28.75
N ARG A 139 38.57 5.34 27.87
CA ARG A 139 37.16 5.59 28.21
C ARG A 139 36.29 4.49 27.64
N THR A 140 35.82 3.64 28.54
CA THR A 140 34.79 2.62 28.35
C THR A 140 33.50 3.25 27.83
N SER A 141 33.16 2.99 26.57
CA SER A 141 31.85 3.28 26.00
C SER A 141 30.98 2.02 26.00
N VAL A 142 29.86 2.14 26.71
CA VAL A 142 28.84 1.11 26.92
C VAL A 142 28.19 0.74 25.59
N SER A 143 28.39 -0.52 25.18
CA SER A 143 27.75 -1.16 24.04
C SER A 143 26.25 -1.38 24.33
N ARG A 144 25.37 -0.52 23.77
CA ARG A 144 23.95 -0.84 23.62
C ARG A 144 23.73 -1.58 22.31
N ARG A 145 23.70 -2.91 22.39
CA ARG A 145 23.21 -3.77 21.29
C ARG A 145 21.70 -3.63 21.19
N HIS A 146 21.19 -3.09 20.09
CA HIS A 146 19.80 -3.30 19.68
C HIS A 146 19.71 -4.62 18.90
N PRO A 147 18.78 -5.53 19.24
CA PRO A 147 18.63 -6.78 18.50
C PRO A 147 17.94 -6.52 17.15
N ASN A 148 18.61 -6.96 16.09
CA ASN A 148 18.06 -7.09 14.75
C ASN A 148 16.90 -8.10 14.73
N LEU A 149 15.66 -7.62 14.62
CA LEU A 149 14.51 -8.44 14.23
C LEU A 149 14.52 -8.65 12.72
N ARG A 150 15.20 -9.70 12.26
CA ARG A 150 15.05 -10.22 10.90
C ARG A 150 13.69 -10.91 10.80
N PHE A 151 12.65 -10.17 10.38
CA PHE A 151 11.40 -10.80 9.96
C PHE A 151 11.55 -11.40 8.57
N THR A 152 11.49 -12.73 8.52
CA THR A 152 11.52 -13.52 7.30
C THR A 152 10.28 -13.27 6.46
N ASN A 153 10.46 -12.73 5.26
CA ASN A 153 9.47 -12.63 4.20
C ASN A 153 9.06 -14.02 3.69
N ARG A 154 8.12 -14.69 4.36
CA ARG A 154 7.48 -15.93 3.87
C ARG A 154 6.00 -16.01 4.27
N PRO A 155 5.14 -15.15 3.71
CA PRO A 155 3.84 -15.67 3.26
C PRO A 155 3.32 -15.06 1.94
N VAL A 156 4.09 -14.20 1.27
CA VAL A 156 3.61 -13.43 0.10
C VAL A 156 3.30 -14.32 -1.12
N ARG A 157 3.84 -15.54 -1.19
CA ARG A 157 3.66 -16.44 -2.35
C ARG A 157 2.37 -17.25 -2.38
N LEU A 158 1.64 -17.36 -1.27
CA LEU A 158 0.38 -18.12 -1.22
C LEU A 158 -0.83 -17.28 -1.65
N VAL A 159 -0.82 -15.98 -1.35
CA VAL A 159 -1.96 -15.10 -1.61
C VAL A 159 -2.13 -14.83 -3.12
N THR A 160 -1.05 -14.80 -3.89
CA THR A 160 -1.12 -14.54 -5.34
C THR A 160 -1.71 -15.71 -6.13
N ARG A 161 -1.64 -16.95 -5.64
CA ARG A 161 -2.19 -18.13 -6.33
C ARG A 161 -3.69 -18.34 -6.10
N LEU A 162 -4.24 -17.84 -4.98
CA LEU A 162 -5.68 -17.93 -4.73
C LEU A 162 -6.47 -16.92 -5.57
N LEU A 163 -5.91 -15.73 -5.80
CA LEU A 163 -6.59 -14.65 -6.51
C LEU A 163 -6.75 -14.91 -8.02
N THR A 164 -5.84 -15.66 -8.66
CA THR A 164 -6.00 -16.04 -10.08
C THR A 164 -7.08 -17.10 -10.31
N SER A 165 -7.38 -17.93 -9.31
CA SER A 165 -8.38 -19.01 -9.47
C SER A 165 -9.82 -18.48 -9.38
N ILE A 166 -10.04 -17.42 -8.59
CA ILE A 166 -11.38 -16.82 -8.41
C ILE A 166 -11.77 -15.94 -9.62
N THR A 167 -10.82 -15.29 -10.29
CA THR A 167 -11.14 -14.43 -11.45
C THR A 167 -11.52 -15.22 -12.71
N ILE A 168 -11.03 -16.45 -12.88
CA ILE A 168 -11.35 -17.27 -14.06
C ILE A 168 -12.77 -17.84 -13.98
N ASP A 169 -13.25 -18.17 -12.77
CA ASP A 169 -14.56 -18.81 -12.59
C ASP A 169 -15.74 -17.83 -12.80
N THR A 170 -15.58 -16.57 -12.40
CA THR A 170 -16.61 -15.52 -12.61
C THR A 170 -16.79 -15.16 -14.08
N ARG A 171 -15.75 -15.31 -14.91
CA ARG A 171 -15.83 -15.00 -16.36
C ARG A 171 -16.55 -16.08 -17.17
N ARG A 172 -16.63 -17.32 -16.67
CA ARG A 172 -17.29 -18.43 -17.37
C ARG A 172 -18.81 -18.44 -17.19
N ARG A 173 -19.33 -17.87 -16.10
CA ARG A 173 -20.78 -17.81 -15.83
C ARG A 173 -21.53 -16.70 -16.59
N GLN A 174 -20.83 -15.69 -17.10
CA GLN A 174 -21.46 -14.59 -17.86
C GLN A 174 -21.54 -14.85 -19.38
N SER A 175 -20.98 -15.95 -19.89
CA SER A 175 -20.98 -16.26 -21.33
C SER A 175 -21.99 -17.35 -21.72
N GLN A 176 -22.85 -17.77 -20.79
CA GLN A 176 -23.88 -18.82 -20.99
C GLN A 176 -25.30 -18.33 -20.66
N GLN A 177 -25.48 -17.02 -20.44
CA GLN A 177 -26.77 -16.32 -20.42
C GLN A 177 -26.78 -15.31 -21.56
#